data_AF-A0A1C5MV79-F1
#
_entry.id   AF-A0A1C5MV79-F1
#
_cell.length_a   1.000
_cell.length_b   1.000
_cell.length_c   1.000
_cell.angle_alpha   90.00
_cell.angle_beta   90.00
_cell.angle_gamma   90.00
#
_symmetry.space_group_name_H-M   'P 1'
#
loop_
_entity.id
_entity.type
_entity.pdbx_description
1 polymer ?
#
loop_
_entity_poly.entity_id
_entity_poly.type
_entity_poly.pdbx_seq_one_letter_code
_entity_poly.pdbx_strand_id
1 'polypeptide(L)'
;MRKNKTKNNKSNKNRNNMDIIETRVRRFVAMIIDWYLTNMLAVIPITFYLRGNDYLKPYMFDLTHYDFSIGLALGLYGVLIGIVYYIFIPTYLFKGQTLGKKICKIKIIKENNESINLKDMLLRELLGASLLEGGMIIIPTYIRKLLPLFKLTMIVDPLKYIAYALTISSIIYAYFQTNTQSFHDKVAKTIVVKQ
;
A
#
# COMPACT_ATOMS: atom_id res chain seq x y z
N MET A 1 -29.65 -11.10 38.77
CA MET A 1 -28.25 -10.72 38.45
C MET A 1 -27.62 -11.42 37.23
N ARG A 2 -27.97 -12.67 36.87
CA ARG A 2 -27.37 -13.36 35.68
C ARG A 2 -27.73 -12.77 34.30
N LYS A 3 -28.96 -12.25 34.10
CA LYS A 3 -29.41 -11.67 32.81
C LYS A 3 -28.70 -10.37 32.39
N ASN A 4 -28.20 -9.58 33.34
CA ASN A 4 -27.50 -8.31 33.05
C ASN A 4 -26.03 -8.55 32.62
N LYS A 5 -25.35 -9.57 33.17
CA LYS A 5 -23.99 -9.95 32.75
C LYS A 5 -23.96 -10.46 31.30
N THR A 6 -24.94 -11.26 30.88
CA THR A 6 -25.03 -11.76 29.48
C THR A 6 -25.40 -10.67 28.48
N LYS A 7 -26.27 -9.71 28.84
CA LYS A 7 -26.55 -8.53 28.00
C LYS A 7 -25.32 -7.65 27.80
N ASN A 8 -24.56 -7.36 28.87
CA ASN A 8 -23.33 -6.55 28.77
C ASN A 8 -22.26 -7.23 27.91
N ASN A 9 -22.03 -8.54 28.09
CA ASN A 9 -21.06 -9.28 27.28
C ASN A 9 -21.45 -9.35 25.79
N LYS A 10 -22.75 -9.50 25.48
CA LYS A 10 -23.24 -9.49 24.10
C LYS A 10 -23.10 -8.09 23.47
N SER A 11 -23.35 -7.03 24.23
CA SER A 11 -23.18 -5.64 23.76
C SER A 11 -21.71 -5.27 23.51
N ASN A 12 -20.78 -5.67 24.39
CA ASN A 12 -19.34 -5.44 24.20
C ASN A 12 -18.79 -6.25 23.03
N LYS A 13 -19.23 -7.51 22.87
CA LYS A 13 -18.85 -8.32 21.71
C LYS A 13 -19.34 -7.70 20.40
N ASN A 14 -20.57 -7.17 20.37
CA ASN A 14 -21.11 -6.52 19.19
C ASN A 14 -20.41 -5.18 18.87
N ARG A 15 -20.05 -4.39 19.88
CA ARG A 15 -19.24 -3.17 19.71
C ARG A 15 -17.86 -3.50 19.14
N ASN A 16 -17.15 -4.46 19.73
CA ASN A 16 -15.84 -4.90 19.24
C ASN A 16 -15.92 -5.41 17.79
N ASN A 17 -16.96 -6.16 17.44
CA ASN A 17 -17.15 -6.64 16.06
C ASN A 17 -17.42 -5.49 15.09
N MET A 18 -18.26 -4.51 15.45
CA MET A 18 -18.45 -3.30 14.65
C MET A 18 -17.14 -2.52 14.50
N ASP A 19 -16.34 -2.44 15.57
CA ASP A 19 -15.05 -1.76 15.54
C ASP A 19 -14.05 -2.41 14.59
N ILE A 20 -14.02 -3.74 14.57
CA ILE A 20 -13.20 -4.53 13.65
C ILE A 20 -13.65 -4.31 12.21
N ILE A 21 -14.95 -4.40 11.92
CA ILE A 21 -15.50 -4.21 10.57
C ILE A 21 -15.19 -2.81 10.07
N GLU A 22 -15.41 -1.79 10.89
CA GLU A 22 -15.13 -0.40 10.53
C GLU A 22 -13.63 -0.20 10.22
N THR A 23 -12.74 -0.80 11.02
CA THR A 23 -11.29 -0.74 10.79
C THR A 23 -10.93 -1.36 9.44
N ARG A 24 -11.54 -2.50 9.09
CA ARG A 24 -11.31 -3.16 7.78
C ARG A 24 -11.74 -2.28 6.61
N VAL A 25 -12.92 -1.67 6.70
CA VAL A 25 -13.43 -0.76 5.66
C VAL A 25 -12.52 0.46 5.52
N ARG A 26 -12.14 1.10 6.63
CA ARG A 26 -11.20 2.24 6.62
C ARG A 26 -9.86 1.88 6.00
N ARG A 27 -9.34 0.68 6.26
CA ARG A 27 -8.10 0.17 5.64
C ARG A 27 -8.25 -0.04 4.14
N PHE A 28 -9.34 -0.65 3.69
CA PHE A 28 -9.62 -0.87 2.28
C PHE A 28 -9.74 0.46 1.51
N VAL A 29 -10.49 1.42 2.06
CA VAL A 29 -10.62 2.76 1.47
C VAL A 29 -9.29 3.51 1.47
N ALA A 30 -8.52 3.44 2.57
CA ALA A 30 -7.19 4.05 2.63
C ALA A 30 -6.24 3.47 1.58
N MET A 31 -6.29 2.15 1.34
CA MET A 31 -5.51 1.49 0.30
C MET A 31 -5.85 2.01 -1.10
N ILE A 32 -7.14 2.18 -1.43
CA ILE A 32 -7.58 2.74 -2.72
C ILE A 32 -7.08 4.18 -2.88
N ILE A 33 -7.24 5.01 -1.83
CA ILE A 33 -6.78 6.41 -1.86
C ILE A 33 -5.27 6.47 -2.03
N ASP A 34 -4.51 5.71 -1.25
CA ASP A 34 -3.05 5.68 -1.33
C ASP A 34 -2.57 5.21 -2.71
N TRP A 35 -3.19 4.16 -3.25
CA TRP A 35 -2.89 3.66 -4.60
C TRP A 35 -3.17 4.74 -5.66
N TYR A 36 -4.30 5.41 -5.59
CA TYR A 36 -4.63 6.48 -6.54
C TYR A 36 -3.67 7.67 -6.43
N LEU A 37 -3.41 8.17 -5.22
CA LEU A 37 -2.54 9.32 -4.98
C LEU A 37 -1.11 9.07 -5.45
N THR A 38 -0.56 7.89 -5.17
CA THR A 38 0.82 7.56 -5.60
C THR A 38 0.92 7.45 -7.13
N ASN A 39 -0.08 6.88 -7.81
CA ASN A 39 -0.12 6.87 -9.27
C ASN A 39 -0.25 8.29 -9.85
N MET A 40 -1.05 9.17 -9.24
CA MET A 40 -1.14 10.57 -9.66
C MET A 40 0.20 11.29 -9.55
N LEU A 41 0.91 11.11 -8.44
CA LEU A 41 2.25 11.68 -8.24
C LEU A 41 3.25 11.14 -9.26
N ALA A 42 3.25 9.84 -9.53
CA ALA A 42 4.20 9.23 -10.45
C ALA A 42 3.98 9.62 -11.93
N VAL A 43 2.81 10.18 -12.27
CA VAL A 43 2.45 10.62 -13.62
C VAL A 43 2.77 12.10 -13.87
N ILE A 44 3.12 12.88 -12.84
CA ILE A 44 3.45 14.31 -12.96
C ILE A 44 4.49 14.59 -14.06
N PRO A 45 5.63 13.88 -14.15
CA PRO A 45 6.61 14.14 -15.19
C PRO A 45 6.05 13.95 -16.60
N ILE A 46 5.22 12.91 -16.76
CA ILE A 46 4.59 12.60 -18.04
C ILE A 46 3.62 13.73 -18.42
N THR A 47 2.72 14.11 -17.51
CA THR A 47 1.68 15.11 -17.76
C THR A 47 2.24 16.49 -18.11
N PHE A 48 3.25 16.97 -17.40
CA PHE A 48 3.72 18.35 -17.54
C PHE A 48 4.89 18.52 -18.51
N TYR A 49 5.70 17.48 -18.72
CA TYR A 49 6.93 17.61 -19.51
C TYR A 49 6.95 16.75 -20.76
N LEU A 50 6.34 15.55 -20.75
CA LEU A 50 6.46 14.59 -21.85
C LEU A 50 5.21 14.47 -22.73
N ARG A 51 4.06 14.96 -22.24
CA ARG A 51 2.78 14.90 -22.96
C ARG A 51 2.70 15.89 -24.12
N GLY A 52 3.45 16.99 -24.07
CA GLY A 52 3.27 18.13 -24.98
C GLY A 52 1.84 18.69 -24.88
N ASN A 53 1.23 18.98 -26.03
CA ASN A 53 -0.13 19.55 -26.13
C ASN A 53 -1.24 18.49 -26.24
N ASP A 54 -0.91 17.21 -26.15
CA ASP A 54 -1.86 16.10 -26.33
C ASP A 54 -2.60 15.75 -25.03
N TYR A 55 -3.68 14.97 -25.13
CA TYR A 55 -4.30 14.33 -23.97
C TYR A 55 -3.48 13.12 -23.49
N LEU A 56 -3.65 12.73 -22.22
CA LEU A 56 -2.99 11.53 -21.68
C LEU A 56 -3.54 10.28 -22.37
N LYS A 57 -2.66 9.55 -23.07
CA LYS A 57 -2.98 8.30 -23.78
C LYS A 57 -2.37 7.10 -23.03
N PRO A 58 -2.97 5.90 -23.09
CA PRO A 58 -2.50 4.73 -22.33
C PRO A 58 -1.03 4.35 -22.59
N TYR A 59 -0.54 4.48 -23.82
CA TYR A 59 0.86 4.16 -24.15
C TYR A 59 1.87 5.09 -23.47
N MET A 60 1.48 6.30 -23.06
CA MET A 60 2.37 7.25 -22.38
C MET A 60 2.80 6.73 -20.98
N PHE A 61 2.10 5.75 -20.43
CA PHE A 61 2.42 5.11 -19.16
C PHE A 61 3.31 3.87 -19.30
N ASP A 62 3.60 3.45 -20.53
CA ASP A 62 4.52 2.38 -20.86
C ASP A 62 5.92 2.98 -21.07
N LEU A 63 6.86 2.55 -20.23
CA LEU A 63 8.22 3.09 -20.22
C LEU A 63 8.99 2.75 -21.50
N THR A 64 8.57 1.72 -22.25
CA THR A 64 9.22 1.28 -23.49
C THR A 64 8.98 2.20 -24.67
N HIS A 65 7.99 3.10 -24.59
CA HIS A 65 7.70 4.10 -25.62
C HIS A 65 8.62 5.33 -25.55
N TYR A 66 9.49 5.38 -24.54
CA TYR A 66 10.50 6.41 -24.37
C TYR A 66 11.89 5.83 -24.63
N ASP A 67 12.83 6.71 -24.98
CA ASP A 67 14.25 6.34 -24.99
C ASP A 67 14.68 5.77 -23.63
N PHE A 68 15.64 4.84 -23.67
CA PHE A 68 16.09 4.10 -22.49
C PHE A 68 16.36 5.00 -21.27
N SER A 69 17.07 6.12 -21.46
CA SER A 69 17.39 7.06 -20.39
C SER A 69 16.14 7.71 -19.77
N ILE A 70 15.17 8.09 -20.59
CA ILE A 70 13.91 8.71 -20.14
C ILE A 70 13.03 7.66 -19.45
N GLY A 71 12.87 6.50 -20.06
CA GLY A 71 12.12 5.37 -19.48
C GLY A 71 12.70 4.96 -18.13
N LEU A 72 14.03 4.89 -18.02
CA LEU A 72 14.73 4.59 -16.76
C LEU A 72 14.48 5.69 -15.72
N ALA A 73 14.60 6.95 -16.09
CA ALA A 73 14.35 8.08 -15.18
C ALA A 73 12.90 8.09 -14.65
N LEU A 74 11.90 7.86 -15.51
CA LEU A 74 10.49 7.74 -15.12
C LEU A 74 10.25 6.54 -14.21
N GLY A 75 10.91 5.41 -14.49
CA GLY A 75 10.84 4.21 -13.66
C GLY A 75 11.38 4.45 -12.25
N LEU A 76 12.58 5.02 -12.15
CA LEU A 76 13.23 5.39 -10.89
C LEU A 76 12.43 6.45 -10.14
N TYR A 77 11.85 7.42 -10.85
CA TYR A 77 10.96 8.42 -10.25
C TYR A 77 9.75 7.78 -9.57
N GLY A 78 9.07 6.83 -10.22
CA GLY A 78 7.93 6.13 -9.59
C GLY A 78 8.33 5.32 -8.34
N VAL A 79 9.52 4.70 -8.36
CA VAL A 79 10.08 4.03 -7.16
C VAL A 79 10.36 5.04 -6.05
N LEU A 80 10.96 6.19 -6.38
CA LEU A 80 11.24 7.27 -5.44
C LEU A 80 9.96 7.80 -4.79
N ILE A 81 8.91 8.03 -5.58
CA ILE A 81 7.59 8.43 -5.07
C ILE A 81 7.06 7.39 -4.08
N GLY A 82 7.20 6.10 -4.38
CA GLY A 82 6.82 5.03 -3.47
C GLY A 82 7.57 5.08 -2.13
N ILE A 83 8.90 5.25 -2.17
CA ILE A 83 9.73 5.36 -0.96
C ILE A 83 9.33 6.58 -0.14
N VAL A 84 9.18 7.75 -0.78
CA VAL A 84 8.80 8.98 -0.09
C VAL A 84 7.41 8.82 0.54
N TYR A 85 6.43 8.35 -0.24
CA TYR A 85 5.03 8.30 0.20
C TYR A 85 4.76 7.24 1.27
N TYR A 86 5.29 6.03 1.10
CA TYR A 86 4.99 4.90 1.99
C TYR A 86 5.99 4.77 3.15
N ILE A 87 7.21 5.31 3.04
CA ILE A 87 8.25 5.14 4.08
C ILE A 87 8.56 6.48 4.74
N PHE A 88 8.94 7.49 3.97
CA PHE A 88 9.38 8.77 4.55
C PHE A 88 8.24 9.54 5.23
N ILE A 89 7.12 9.76 4.54
CA ILE A 89 5.97 10.51 5.08
C ILE A 89 5.44 9.87 6.38
N PRO A 90 5.16 8.55 6.44
CA PRO A 90 4.64 7.95 7.66
C PRO A 90 5.68 7.92 8.78
N THR A 91 6.97 7.77 8.47
CA THR A 91 8.02 7.74 9.50
C THR A 91 8.23 9.10 10.14
N TYR A 92 8.36 10.16 9.33
CA TYR A 92 8.86 11.46 9.81
C TYR A 92 7.78 12.53 9.95
N LEU A 93 6.75 12.53 9.10
CA LEU A 93 5.75 13.60 9.08
C LEU A 93 4.48 13.22 9.83
N PHE A 94 3.94 12.03 9.60
CA PHE A 94 2.61 11.65 10.10
C PHE A 94 2.61 10.43 11.04
N LYS A 95 3.75 10.08 11.64
CA LYS A 95 3.88 9.12 12.76
C LYS A 95 3.04 7.83 12.57
N GLY A 96 3.26 7.12 11.47
CA GLY A 96 2.57 5.88 11.12
C GLY A 96 1.36 6.04 10.20
N GLN A 97 1.19 7.20 9.54
CA GLN A 97 0.09 7.43 8.59
C GLN A 97 0.58 7.84 7.21
N THR A 98 0.02 7.21 6.17
CA THR A 98 0.00 7.74 4.80
C THR A 98 -1.15 8.75 4.67
N LEU A 99 -1.24 9.49 3.56
CA LEU A 99 -2.35 10.44 3.38
C LEU A 99 -3.71 9.76 3.38
N GLY A 100 -3.87 8.61 2.71
CA GLY A 100 -5.11 7.83 2.72
C GLY A 100 -5.46 7.34 4.12
N LYS A 101 -4.48 6.84 4.89
CA LYS A 101 -4.69 6.43 6.30
C LYS A 101 -5.09 7.61 7.19
N LYS A 102 -4.50 8.79 6.97
CA LYS A 102 -4.83 10.03 7.69
C LYS A 102 -6.26 10.47 7.40
N ILE A 103 -6.69 10.44 6.13
CA ILE A 103 -8.07 10.72 5.73
C ILE A 103 -9.04 9.73 6.38
N CYS A 104 -8.69 8.45 6.41
CA CYS A 104 -9.49 7.39 7.04
C CYS A 104 -9.39 7.34 8.57
N LYS A 105 -8.66 8.26 9.22
CA LYS A 105 -8.47 8.30 10.68
C LYS A 105 -8.01 6.95 11.26
N ILE A 106 -7.00 6.36 10.62
CA ILE A 106 -6.33 5.14 11.07
C ILE A 106 -4.82 5.36 11.08
N LYS A 107 -4.10 4.67 11.98
CA LYS A 107 -2.64 4.77 12.10
C LYS A 107 -2.01 3.41 12.32
N ILE A 108 -0.77 3.28 11.87
CA ILE A 108 0.06 2.09 12.09
C ILE A 108 0.81 2.27 13.40
N ILE A 109 0.74 1.26 14.26
CA ILE A 109 1.54 1.14 15.49
C ILE A 109 2.15 -0.24 15.56
N LYS A 110 3.13 -0.45 16.43
CA LYS A 110 3.64 -1.79 16.72
C LYS A 110 2.64 -2.59 17.55
N GLU A 111 2.76 -3.92 17.55
CA GLU A 111 1.94 -4.82 18.37
C GLU A 111 2.06 -4.53 19.88
N ASN A 112 3.20 -4.00 20.34
CA ASN A 112 3.42 -3.57 21.73
C ASN A 112 2.84 -2.16 22.03
N ASN A 113 2.04 -1.59 21.14
CA ASN A 113 1.45 -0.24 21.22
C ASN A 113 2.44 0.93 21.16
N GLU A 114 3.70 0.70 20.82
CA GLU A 114 4.66 1.78 20.58
C GLU A 114 4.48 2.41 19.20
N SER A 115 5.01 3.63 19.05
CA SER A 115 5.12 4.30 17.75
C SER A 115 6.07 3.53 16.83
N ILE A 116 5.72 3.51 15.54
CA ILE A 116 6.54 2.87 14.51
C ILE A 116 7.82 3.67 14.25
N ASN A 117 8.92 2.98 13.96
CA ASN A 117 10.19 3.60 13.56
C ASN A 117 10.50 3.34 12.07
N LEU A 118 11.60 3.92 11.58
CA LEU A 118 12.03 3.75 10.18
C LEU A 118 12.28 2.28 9.81
N LYS A 119 12.89 1.49 10.70
CA LYS A 119 13.23 0.08 10.43
C LYS A 119 11.97 -0.75 10.25
N ASP A 120 10.98 -0.52 11.09
CA ASP A 120 9.68 -1.20 11.00
C ASP A 120 8.98 -0.83 9.68
N MET A 121 8.99 0.45 9.30
CA MET A 121 8.41 0.92 8.03
C MET A 121 9.15 0.34 6.81
N LEU A 122 10.48 0.25 6.84
CA LEU A 122 11.27 -0.37 5.78
C LEU A 122 10.94 -1.86 5.66
N LEU A 123 10.93 -2.60 6.78
CA LEU A 123 10.59 -4.02 6.82
C LEU A 123 9.16 -4.25 6.31
N ARG A 124 8.22 -3.42 6.74
CA ARG A 124 6.81 -3.49 6.37
C ARG A 124 6.58 -3.19 4.89
N GLU A 125 7.15 -2.11 4.35
CA GLU A 125 6.81 -1.63 3.01
C GLU A 125 7.72 -2.23 1.92
N LEU A 126 9.02 -2.42 2.18
CA LEU A 126 9.92 -3.02 1.19
C LEU A 126 9.84 -4.55 1.18
N LEU A 127 9.96 -5.19 2.36
CA LEU A 127 9.96 -6.65 2.42
C LEU A 127 8.55 -7.23 2.50
N GLY A 128 7.68 -6.65 3.32
CA GLY A 128 6.28 -7.08 3.40
C GLY A 128 5.49 -6.71 2.15
N ALA A 129 5.21 -5.42 1.98
CA ALA A 129 4.28 -4.95 0.97
C ALA A 129 4.84 -5.07 -0.45
N SER A 130 6.12 -4.74 -0.68
CA SER A 130 6.67 -4.75 -2.04
C SER A 130 7.08 -6.15 -2.53
N LEU A 131 7.75 -6.95 -1.69
CA LEU A 131 8.22 -8.29 -2.09
C LEU A 131 7.13 -9.37 -1.95
N LEU A 132 6.40 -9.40 -0.83
CA LEU A 132 5.37 -10.43 -0.62
C LEU A 132 4.01 -10.05 -1.22
N GLU A 133 3.62 -8.77 -1.16
CA GLU A 133 2.27 -8.32 -1.57
C GLU A 133 2.30 -7.28 -2.70
N GLY A 134 3.27 -7.40 -3.61
CA GLY A 134 3.60 -6.34 -4.55
C GLY A 134 2.59 -6.08 -5.67
N GLY A 135 1.34 -6.53 -5.57
CA GLY A 135 0.31 -6.33 -6.59
C GLY A 135 -0.14 -4.87 -6.70
N MET A 136 -0.54 -4.26 -5.58
CA MET A 136 -1.12 -2.91 -5.57
C MET A 136 -0.19 -1.81 -5.05
N ILE A 137 1.10 -2.10 -4.88
CA ILE A 137 2.10 -1.13 -4.41
C ILE A 137 2.86 -0.54 -5.59
N ILE A 138 3.13 0.77 -5.53
CA ILE A 138 3.76 1.50 -6.64
C ILE A 138 5.21 1.06 -6.87
N ILE A 139 5.98 0.79 -5.81
CA ILE A 139 7.38 0.35 -5.89
C ILE A 139 7.54 -0.90 -6.78
N PRO A 140 6.94 -2.06 -6.47
CA PRO A 140 7.07 -3.26 -7.31
C PRO A 140 6.41 -3.09 -8.68
N THR A 141 5.38 -2.24 -8.79
CA THR A 141 4.77 -1.92 -10.08
C THR A 141 5.76 -1.22 -11.02
N TYR A 142 6.48 -0.21 -10.53
CA TYR A 142 7.47 0.50 -11.32
C TYR A 142 8.76 -0.30 -11.54
N ILE A 143 9.16 -1.15 -10.58
CA ILE A 143 10.22 -2.15 -10.81
C ILE A 143 9.85 -3.07 -11.98
N ARG A 144 8.61 -3.59 -12.02
CA ARG A 144 8.14 -4.41 -13.15
C ARG A 144 8.09 -3.63 -14.46
N LYS A 145 7.72 -2.35 -14.44
CA LYS A 145 7.75 -1.48 -15.63
C LYS A 145 9.16 -1.20 -16.15
N LEU A 146 10.19 -1.28 -15.30
CA LEU A 146 11.59 -1.15 -15.70
C LEU A 146 12.13 -2.40 -16.42
N LEU A 147 11.63 -3.60 -16.09
CA LEU A 147 12.12 -4.87 -16.66
C LEU A 147 12.11 -4.92 -18.21
N PRO A 148 11.05 -4.46 -18.91
CA PRO A 148 11.05 -4.37 -20.38
C PRO A 148 12.21 -3.57 -20.97
N LEU A 149 12.69 -2.51 -20.30
CA LEU A 149 13.82 -1.71 -20.77
C LEU A 149 15.13 -2.52 -20.87
N PHE A 150 15.22 -3.60 -20.08
CA PHE A 150 16.34 -4.54 -20.07
C PHE A 150 16.05 -5.82 -20.88
N LYS A 151 15.03 -5.80 -21.75
CA LYS A 151 14.59 -6.95 -22.56
C LYS A 151 14.07 -8.14 -21.73
N LEU A 152 13.67 -7.91 -20.48
CA LEU A 152 13.11 -8.91 -19.58
C LEU A 152 11.56 -8.94 -19.63
N THR A 153 10.97 -8.78 -20.81
CA THR A 153 9.51 -8.70 -20.97
C THR A 153 8.80 -9.99 -20.59
N MET A 154 9.40 -11.15 -20.87
CA MET A 154 8.78 -12.47 -20.65
C MET A 154 8.48 -12.77 -19.18
N ILE A 155 9.19 -12.16 -18.23
CA ILE A 155 8.99 -12.38 -16.79
C ILE A 155 7.98 -11.40 -16.17
N VAL A 156 7.62 -10.32 -16.87
CA VAL A 156 6.78 -9.23 -16.31
C VAL A 156 5.39 -9.73 -15.97
N ASP A 157 4.71 -10.39 -16.91
CA ASP A 157 3.34 -10.87 -16.71
C ASP A 157 3.24 -11.96 -15.64
N PRO A 158 4.11 -13.00 -15.63
CA PRO A 158 4.16 -13.95 -14.52
C PRO A 158 4.33 -13.27 -13.15
N LEU A 159 5.30 -12.35 -13.02
CA LEU A 159 5.53 -11.62 -11.77
C LEU A 159 4.34 -10.76 -11.36
N LYS A 160 3.66 -10.13 -12.33
CA LYS A 160 2.47 -9.32 -12.10
C LYS A 160 1.32 -10.16 -11.55
N TYR A 161 1.01 -11.29 -12.18
CA TYR A 161 -0.10 -12.15 -11.74
C TYR A 161 0.17 -12.83 -10.41
N ILE A 162 1.41 -13.29 -10.17
CA ILE A 162 1.81 -13.83 -8.86
C ILE A 162 1.63 -12.77 -7.78
N ALA A 163 2.09 -11.54 -8.02
CA ALA A 163 1.95 -10.47 -7.05
C ALA A 163 0.49 -10.11 -6.77
N TYR A 164 -0.39 -10.07 -7.78
CA TYR A 164 -1.82 -9.87 -7.57
C TYR A 164 -2.45 -11.02 -6.76
N ALA A 165 -2.12 -12.27 -7.07
CA ALA A 165 -2.62 -13.43 -6.33
C ALA A 165 -2.20 -13.38 -4.85
N LEU A 166 -0.96 -12.98 -4.55
CA LEU A 166 -0.46 -12.82 -3.18
C LEU A 166 -1.14 -11.66 -2.45
N THR A 167 -1.33 -10.50 -3.10
CA THR A 167 -2.05 -9.37 -2.50
C THR A 167 -3.50 -9.73 -2.18
N ILE A 168 -4.21 -10.40 -3.11
CA ILE A 168 -5.60 -10.84 -2.88
C ILE A 168 -5.65 -11.85 -1.72
N SER A 169 -4.73 -12.82 -1.71
CA SER A 169 -4.63 -13.80 -0.61
C SER A 169 -4.39 -13.11 0.73
N SER A 170 -3.56 -12.07 0.77
CA SER A 170 -3.32 -11.28 1.99
C SER A 170 -4.55 -10.52 2.47
N ILE A 171 -5.33 -9.93 1.55
CA ILE A 171 -6.57 -9.23 1.89
C ILE A 171 -7.60 -10.21 2.47
N ILE A 172 -7.77 -11.37 1.82
CA ILE A 172 -8.66 -12.44 2.30
C ILE A 172 -8.19 -12.91 3.70
N TYR A 173 -6.90 -13.14 3.86
CA TYR A 173 -6.32 -13.54 5.14
C TYR A 173 -6.58 -12.52 6.25
N ALA A 174 -6.36 -11.23 5.97
CA ALA A 174 -6.60 -10.15 6.91
C ALA A 174 -8.08 -10.08 7.36
N TYR A 175 -9.02 -10.47 6.48
CA TYR A 175 -10.45 -10.52 6.80
C TYR A 175 -10.80 -11.62 7.81
N PHE A 176 -10.03 -12.70 7.91
CA PHE A 176 -10.25 -13.73 8.93
C PHE A 176 -9.51 -13.46 10.24
N GLN A 177 -8.55 -12.52 10.25
CA GLN A 177 -7.75 -12.21 11.42
C GLN A 177 -8.43 -11.21 12.37
N THR A 178 -8.35 -11.47 13.68
CA THR A 178 -8.93 -10.60 14.73
C THR A 178 -8.32 -9.20 14.72
N ASN A 179 -7.00 -9.11 14.55
CA ASN A 179 -6.26 -7.85 14.47
C ASN A 179 -6.26 -7.23 13.06
N THR A 180 -6.97 -7.84 12.11
CA THR A 180 -7.08 -7.37 10.72
C THR A 180 -5.75 -7.29 9.96
N GLN A 181 -4.71 -7.97 10.42
CA GLN A 181 -3.34 -7.87 9.89
C GLN A 181 -3.19 -8.57 8.53
N SER A 182 -2.63 -7.86 7.56
CA SER A 182 -2.13 -8.41 6.29
C SER A 182 -0.77 -9.10 6.49
N PHE A 183 -0.25 -9.84 5.51
CA PHE A 183 1.07 -10.47 5.61
C PHE A 183 2.18 -9.44 5.87
N HIS A 184 2.13 -8.28 5.21
CA HIS A 184 3.11 -7.21 5.44
C HIS A 184 3.08 -6.68 6.89
N ASP A 185 1.90 -6.62 7.51
CA ASP A 185 1.76 -6.21 8.91
C ASP A 185 2.41 -7.23 9.84
N LYS A 186 2.23 -8.52 9.56
CA LYS A 186 2.77 -9.62 10.36
C LYS A 186 4.28 -9.70 10.30
N VAL A 187 4.86 -9.55 9.10
CA VAL A 187 6.31 -9.52 8.92
C VAL A 187 6.93 -8.40 9.75
N ALA A 188 6.28 -7.24 9.81
CA ALA A 188 6.76 -6.09 10.57
C ALA A 188 6.29 -6.04 12.04
N LYS A 189 5.48 -7.00 12.51
CA LYS A 189 4.84 -6.99 13.85
C LYS A 189 4.11 -5.67 14.13
N THR A 190 3.32 -5.22 13.16
CA THR A 190 2.54 -3.98 13.23
C THR A 190 1.04 -4.24 13.21
N ILE A 191 0.27 -3.31 13.76
CA ILE A 191 -1.20 -3.31 13.71
C ILE A 191 -1.69 -1.94 13.28
N VAL A 192 -2.89 -1.92 12.70
CA VAL A 192 -3.58 -0.68 12.33
C VAL A 192 -4.69 -0.42 13.32
N VAL A 193 -4.66 0.73 13.98
CA VAL A 193 -5.66 1.14 14.96
C VAL A 193 -6.38 2.41 14.51
N LYS A 194 -7.59 2.61 15.00
CA LYS A 194 -8.32 3.87 14.81
C LYS A 194 -7.60 5.00 15.56
N GLN A 195 -7.69 6.19 14.98
CA GLN A 195 -7.27 7.44 15.60
C GLN A 195 -8.49 8.19 16.12
#